data_AF-M6CYK5-F1
#
_entry.id   AF-M6CYK5-F1
#
_cell.length_a   1.000
_cell.length_b   1.000
_cell.length_c   1.000
_cell.angle_alpha   90.00
_cell.angle_beta   90.00
_cell.angle_gamma   90.00
#
_symmetry.space_group_name_H-M   'P 1'
#
loop_
_entity.id
_entity.type
_entity.pdbx_description
1 polymer ?
#
loop_
_entity_poly.entity_id
_entity_poly.type
_entity_poly.pdbx_seq_one_letter_code
_entity_poly.pdbx_strand_id
1 'polypeptide(L)'
;MPLEFDGKYIPSGDVRHVIDWSGFSGSVNIPDSLRSFYGFLEQPERRRISFIVQAGTVFREQFSFKIYSKDPQIPEFNKIFSQANSQIPDFSKSVLTFDFDTKGTNIPVIPERVKEAAEDLLQDFKTVLIVGLCAFIAWKTFGDYILGKRR
;
A
#
# COMPACT_ATOMS: atom_id res chain seq x y z
N MET A 1 6.88 -19.11 20.15
CA MET A 1 5.83 -18.88 19.13
C MET A 1 5.56 -17.39 19.13
N PRO A 2 5.91 -16.62 18.10
CA PRO A 2 5.48 -15.24 18.06
C PRO A 2 3.96 -15.24 17.83
N LEU A 3 3.25 -14.58 18.74
CA LEU A 3 1.83 -14.30 18.63
C LEU A 3 1.65 -13.30 17.49
N GLU A 4 1.37 -13.79 16.28
CA GLU A 4 0.90 -12.96 15.16
C GLU A 4 -0.54 -12.53 15.47
N PHE A 5 -0.69 -11.53 16.33
CA PHE A 5 -1.98 -10.88 16.53
C PHE A 5 -2.18 -9.90 15.37
N ASP A 6 -2.61 -10.42 14.22
CA ASP A 6 -3.07 -9.61 13.11
C ASP A 6 -4.22 -8.71 13.57
N GLY A 7 -4.01 -7.39 13.52
CA GLY A 7 -5.08 -6.45 13.83
C GLY A 7 -6.16 -6.55 12.76
N LYS A 8 -7.39 -6.88 13.16
CA LYS A 8 -8.56 -6.79 12.28
C LYS A 8 -8.61 -5.38 11.68
N TYR A 9 -8.48 -5.28 10.36
CA TYR A 9 -8.52 -4.01 9.66
C TYR A 9 -9.96 -3.64 9.35
N ILE A 10 -10.32 -2.37 9.53
CA ILE A 10 -11.60 -1.82 9.08
C ILE A 10 -11.29 -1.01 7.81
N PRO A 11 -11.62 -1.53 6.63
CA PRO A 11 -11.43 -0.80 5.38
C PRO A 11 -12.22 0.51 5.35
N SER A 12 -11.64 1.53 4.74
CA SER A 12 -12.30 2.81 4.46
C SER A 12 -13.15 2.76 3.18
N GLY A 13 -12.81 1.85 2.27
CA GLY A 13 -13.56 1.52 1.06
C GLY A 13 -13.51 0.03 0.75
N ASP A 14 -13.79 -0.32 -0.51
CA ASP A 14 -13.63 -1.70 -0.98
C ASP A 14 -12.14 -2.05 -0.99
N VAL A 15 -11.82 -3.27 -0.60
CA VAL A 15 -10.46 -3.81 -0.71
C VAL A 15 -10.39 -4.67 -1.96
N ARG A 16 -9.33 -4.50 -2.73
CA ARG A 16 -9.10 -5.24 -3.95
C ARG A 16 -7.86 -6.10 -3.86
N HIS A 17 -7.98 -7.35 -4.28
CA HIS A 17 -6.83 -8.19 -4.60
C HIS A 17 -6.37 -7.91 -6.02
N VAL A 18 -5.08 -7.67 -6.20
CA VAL A 18 -4.48 -7.26 -7.47
C VAL A 18 -3.48 -8.30 -7.94
N ILE A 19 -3.51 -8.58 -9.23
CA ILE A 19 -2.39 -9.18 -9.97
C ILE A 19 -1.81 -8.07 -10.85
N ASP A 20 -0.52 -7.79 -10.68
CA ASP A 20 0.24 -6.77 -11.39
C ASP A 20 1.37 -7.45 -12.19
N TRP A 21 1.34 -7.33 -13.51
CA TRP A 21 2.38 -7.85 -14.41
C TRP A 21 3.19 -6.72 -15.07
N SER A 22 3.29 -5.55 -14.44
CA SER A 22 4.09 -4.44 -14.95
C SER A 22 5.58 -4.77 -15.10
N GLY A 23 6.07 -5.77 -14.37
CA GLY A 23 7.42 -6.34 -14.53
C GLY A 23 7.61 -7.21 -15.78
N PHE A 24 6.53 -7.55 -16.49
CA PHE A 24 6.56 -8.31 -17.74
C PHE A 24 6.17 -7.42 -18.92
N SER A 25 7.03 -7.34 -19.95
CA SER A 25 6.79 -6.50 -21.12
C SER A 25 5.86 -7.12 -22.17
N GLY A 26 5.70 -8.45 -22.17
CA GLY A 26 4.91 -9.18 -23.16
C GLY A 26 3.39 -9.11 -22.94
N SER A 27 2.65 -9.80 -23.82
CA SER A 27 1.20 -9.93 -23.75
C SER A 27 0.78 -10.99 -22.72
N VAL A 28 -0.28 -10.70 -21.98
CA VAL A 28 -0.94 -11.65 -21.09
C VAL A 28 -2.30 -12.03 -21.64
N ASN A 29 -2.74 -13.24 -21.34
CA ASN A 29 -4.09 -13.73 -21.59
C ASN A 29 -4.94 -13.51 -20.34
N ILE A 30 -6.12 -12.91 -20.49
CA ILE A 30 -7.09 -12.69 -19.41
C ILE A 30 -8.33 -13.55 -19.69
N PRO A 31 -8.43 -14.77 -19.13
CA PRO A 31 -9.57 -15.65 -19.31
C PRO A 31 -10.90 -15.00 -18.86
N ASP A 32 -11.99 -15.34 -19.55
CA ASP A 32 -13.33 -14.89 -19.18
C ASP A 32 -13.77 -15.37 -17.78
N SER A 33 -13.21 -16.49 -17.29
CA SER A 33 -13.44 -16.96 -15.93
C SER A 33 -12.92 -16.00 -14.85
N LEU A 34 -11.95 -15.14 -15.15
CA LEU A 34 -11.53 -14.08 -14.22
C LEU A 34 -12.59 -12.97 -14.15
N ARG A 35 -13.33 -12.74 -15.24
CA ARG A 35 -14.35 -11.68 -15.32
C ARG A 35 -15.58 -11.98 -14.45
N SER A 36 -15.77 -13.22 -14.02
CA SER A 36 -16.88 -13.60 -13.11
C SER A 36 -16.61 -13.28 -11.64
N PHE A 37 -15.37 -12.89 -11.27
CA PHE A 37 -15.07 -12.52 -9.89
C PHE A 37 -15.75 -11.19 -9.53
N TYR A 38 -16.20 -11.08 -8.27
CA TYR A 38 -16.96 -9.93 -7.83
C TYR A 38 -16.15 -8.64 -7.95
N GLY A 39 -16.73 -7.63 -8.61
CA GLY A 39 -16.05 -6.37 -8.85
C GLY A 39 -14.77 -6.55 -9.66
N PHE A 40 -14.71 -7.50 -10.60
CA PHE A 40 -13.58 -7.62 -11.50
C PHE A 40 -13.32 -6.29 -12.22
N LEU A 41 -12.05 -5.88 -12.28
CA LEU A 41 -11.60 -4.70 -12.99
C LEU A 41 -10.28 -4.99 -13.68
N GLU A 42 -10.29 -4.78 -14.99
CA GLU A 42 -9.13 -4.85 -15.85
C GLU A 42 -8.60 -3.43 -16.09
N GLN A 43 -7.28 -3.24 -15.93
CA GLN A 43 -6.59 -1.97 -16.14
C GLN A 43 -5.40 -2.20 -17.08
N PRO A 44 -5.64 -2.28 -18.41
CA PRO A 44 -4.60 -2.61 -19.38
C PRO A 44 -3.41 -1.65 -19.33
N GLU A 45 -3.69 -0.36 -19.19
CA GLU A 45 -2.67 0.71 -19.10
C GLU A 45 -1.71 0.54 -17.92
N ARG A 46 -2.20 -0.05 -16.82
CA ARG A 46 -1.42 -0.29 -15.61
C ARG A 46 -0.88 -1.71 -15.53
N ARG A 47 -1.20 -2.57 -16.52
CA ARG A 47 -0.85 -3.99 -16.53
C ARG A 47 -1.33 -4.70 -15.26
N ARG A 48 -2.60 -4.47 -14.91
CA ARG A 48 -3.23 -4.99 -13.69
C ARG A 48 -4.62 -5.53 -13.94
N ILE A 49 -4.97 -6.57 -13.19
CA ILE A 49 -6.35 -6.99 -12.97
C ILE A 49 -6.60 -7.07 -11.47
N SER A 50 -7.85 -6.92 -11.08
CA SER A 50 -8.23 -7.02 -9.67
C SER A 50 -9.67 -7.48 -9.51
N PHE A 51 -9.99 -7.97 -8.32
CA PHE A 51 -11.36 -8.19 -7.88
C PHE A 51 -11.53 -7.68 -6.45
N ILE A 52 -12.78 -7.41 -6.04
CA ILE A 52 -13.09 -6.95 -4.70
C ILE A 52 -13.18 -8.17 -3.77
N VAL A 53 -12.39 -8.16 -2.71
CA VAL A 53 -12.40 -9.26 -1.71
C VAL A 53 -13.58 -9.15 -0.76
N GLN A 54 -13.97 -10.27 -0.17
CA GLN A 54 -15.05 -10.38 0.80
C GLN A 54 -14.78 -9.51 2.03
N ALA A 55 -15.78 -8.72 2.42
CA ALA A 55 -15.73 -7.92 3.63
C ALA A 55 -15.45 -8.78 4.88
N GLY A 56 -14.59 -8.28 5.76
CA GLY A 56 -14.22 -8.98 7.01
C GLY A 56 -13.10 -10.01 6.87
N THR A 57 -12.58 -10.24 5.66
CA THR A 57 -11.41 -11.10 5.42
C THR A 57 -10.09 -10.33 5.36
N VAL A 58 -10.13 -9.02 5.63
CA VAL A 58 -8.99 -8.11 5.46
C VAL A 58 -8.31 -7.84 6.78
N PHE A 59 -6.99 -7.94 6.77
CA PHE A 59 -6.11 -7.74 7.92
C PHE A 59 -5.05 -6.71 7.57
N ARG A 60 -4.49 -6.08 8.60
CA ARG A 60 -3.33 -5.20 8.45
C ARG A 60 -2.16 -5.83 9.18
N GLU A 61 -1.03 -5.90 8.49
CA GLU A 61 0.21 -6.38 9.06
C GLU A 61 0.68 -5.46 10.19
N GLN A 62 1.15 -6.03 11.29
CA GLN A 62 1.65 -5.25 12.42
C GLN A 62 2.92 -4.49 12.00
N PHE A 63 3.01 -3.21 12.38
CA PHE A 63 4.15 -2.32 12.04
C PHE A 63 4.33 -2.02 10.54
N SER A 64 3.31 -2.26 9.74
CA SER A 64 3.33 -2.08 8.29
C SER A 64 2.02 -1.44 7.82
N PHE A 65 2.09 -0.65 6.75
CA PHE A 65 0.89 -0.12 6.08
C PHE A 65 0.29 -1.14 5.11
N LYS A 66 0.89 -2.32 4.97
CA LYS A 66 0.37 -3.37 4.10
C LYS A 66 -0.89 -3.96 4.72
N ILE A 67 -1.91 -4.04 3.89
CA ILE A 67 -3.07 -4.87 4.16
C ILE A 67 -2.95 -6.14 3.34
N TYR A 68 -3.60 -7.18 3.81
CA TYR A 68 -3.74 -8.41 3.06
C TYR A 68 -5.09 -9.06 3.38
N SER A 69 -5.57 -9.90 2.49
CA SER A 69 -6.84 -10.58 2.62
C SER A 69 -6.66 -12.09 2.70
N LYS A 70 -7.48 -12.73 3.54
CA LYS A 70 -7.61 -14.19 3.64
C LYS A 70 -8.86 -14.69 2.88
N ASP A 71 -9.32 -13.94 1.88
CA ASP A 71 -10.47 -14.33 1.04
C ASP A 71 -10.18 -15.67 0.32
N PRO A 72 -11.07 -16.67 0.44
CA PRO A 72 -10.89 -17.99 -0.17
C PRO A 72 -10.86 -17.97 -1.71
N GLN A 73 -11.28 -16.89 -2.36
CA GLN A 73 -11.25 -16.73 -3.81
C GLN A 73 -9.85 -16.36 -4.35
N ILE A 74 -8.97 -15.79 -3.51
CA ILE A 74 -7.63 -15.33 -3.93
C ILE A 74 -6.80 -16.46 -4.55
N PRO A 75 -6.67 -17.66 -3.93
CA PRO A 75 -5.88 -18.74 -4.52
C PRO A 75 -6.39 -19.16 -5.90
N GLU A 76 -7.72 -19.22 -6.09
CA GLU A 76 -8.30 -19.62 -7.38
C GLU A 76 -8.11 -18.52 -8.44
N PHE A 77 -8.28 -17.25 -8.07
CA PHE A 77 -7.99 -16.11 -8.96
C PHE A 77 -6.54 -16.14 -9.48
N ASN A 78 -5.57 -16.31 -8.56
CA ASN A 78 -4.15 -16.39 -8.89
C ASN A 78 -3.81 -17.62 -9.73
N LYS A 79 -4.46 -18.75 -9.44
CA LYS A 79 -4.30 -19.99 -10.19
C LYS A 79 -4.80 -19.86 -11.62
N ILE A 80 -6.00 -19.33 -11.84
CA ILE A 80 -6.56 -19.13 -13.19
C ILE A 80 -5.63 -18.23 -14.02
N PHE A 81 -5.17 -17.11 -13.45
CA PHE A 81 -4.29 -16.19 -14.15
C PHE A 81 -2.92 -16.83 -14.47
N SER A 82 -2.31 -17.53 -13.51
CA SER A 82 -1.01 -18.18 -13.72
C SER A 82 -1.07 -19.33 -14.73
N GLN A 83 -2.13 -20.14 -14.72
CA GLN A 83 -2.34 -21.21 -15.69
C GLN A 83 -2.53 -20.67 -17.11
N ALA A 84 -3.26 -19.56 -17.27
CA ALA A 84 -3.45 -18.91 -18.56
C ALA A 84 -2.19 -18.20 -19.09
N ASN A 85 -1.18 -18.00 -18.23
CA ASN A 85 0.02 -17.22 -18.51
C ASN A 85 1.32 -17.97 -18.18
N SER A 86 1.33 -19.30 -18.36
CA SER A 86 2.50 -20.14 -18.06
C SER A 86 3.74 -19.81 -18.91
N GLN A 87 3.58 -19.04 -19.98
CA GLN A 87 4.66 -18.55 -20.83
C GLN A 87 5.51 -17.43 -20.20
N ILE A 88 5.05 -16.80 -19.10
CA ILE A 88 5.80 -15.71 -18.46
C ILE A 88 7.04 -16.30 -17.75
N PRO A 89 8.26 -15.92 -18.15
CA PRO A 89 9.47 -16.38 -17.48
C PRO A 89 9.56 -15.75 -16.09
N ASP A 90 10.16 -16.47 -15.12
CA ASP A 90 10.33 -15.99 -13.75
C ASP A 90 9.05 -15.37 -13.15
N PHE A 91 7.91 -16.07 -13.28
CA PHE A 91 6.57 -15.57 -12.94
C PHE A 91 6.51 -14.83 -11.59
N SER A 92 7.16 -15.36 -10.55
CA SER A 92 7.18 -14.75 -9.21
C SER A 92 7.95 -13.43 -9.11
N LYS A 93 8.86 -13.14 -10.05
CA LYS A 93 9.57 -11.86 -10.15
C LYS A 93 8.84 -10.88 -11.06
N SER A 94 8.22 -11.38 -12.11
CA SER A 94 7.55 -10.56 -13.13
C SER A 94 6.11 -10.21 -12.79
N VAL A 95 5.47 -10.98 -11.92
CA VAL A 95 4.09 -10.81 -11.48
C VAL A 95 4.04 -10.65 -9.97
N LEU A 96 3.45 -9.54 -9.52
CA LEU A 96 3.24 -9.22 -8.12
C LEU A 96 1.77 -9.38 -7.77
N THR A 97 1.50 -9.84 -6.55
CA THR A 97 0.15 -9.85 -5.99
C THR A 97 0.12 -9.07 -4.69
N PHE A 98 -0.93 -8.28 -4.49
CA PHE A 98 -1.09 -7.46 -3.29
C PHE A 98 -2.54 -7.01 -3.12
N ASP A 99 -2.88 -6.58 -1.91
CA ASP A 99 -4.20 -6.03 -1.58
C ASP A 99 -4.10 -4.52 -1.31
N PHE A 100 -5.09 -3.75 -1.76
CA PHE A 100 -5.18 -2.32 -1.45
C PHE A 100 -6.62 -1.88 -1.17
N ASP A 101 -6.75 -0.85 -0.34
CA ASP A 101 -8.03 -0.20 -0.04
C ASP A 101 -8.27 0.92 -1.06
N THR A 102 -9.40 0.86 -1.77
CA THR A 102 -9.77 1.80 -2.83
C THR A 102 -9.96 3.24 -2.36
N LYS A 103 -10.33 3.44 -1.08
CA LYS A 103 -10.48 4.78 -0.47
C LYS A 103 -9.37 5.08 0.53
N GLY A 104 -8.56 4.08 0.86
CA GLY A 104 -7.52 4.19 1.88
C GLY A 104 -6.21 4.75 1.33
N THR A 105 -5.46 5.39 2.20
CA THR A 105 -4.07 5.85 2.02
C THR A 105 -3.05 4.72 1.86
N ASN A 106 -3.46 3.51 1.46
CA ASN A 106 -2.57 2.39 1.18
C ASN A 106 -1.92 2.61 -0.18
N ILE A 107 -0.84 3.39 -0.18
CA ILE A 107 0.04 3.52 -1.34
C ILE A 107 0.71 2.15 -1.52
N PRO A 108 0.45 1.42 -2.62
CA PRO A 108 1.14 0.17 -2.89
C PRO A 108 2.63 0.50 -2.98
N VAL A 109 3.43 -0.21 -2.18
CA VAL A 109 4.90 -0.22 -2.17
C VAL A 109 5.48 0.91 -3.01
N ILE A 110 5.70 2.05 -2.35
CA ILE A 110 6.54 3.13 -2.87
C ILE A 110 7.74 2.45 -3.54
N PRO A 111 7.93 2.59 -4.87
CA PRO A 111 9.08 2.02 -5.57
C PRO A 111 10.33 2.41 -4.79
N GLU A 112 11.37 1.57 -4.71
CA GLU A 112 12.56 1.89 -3.89
C GLU A 112 13.13 3.30 -4.15
N ARG A 113 13.00 3.80 -5.39
CA ARG A 113 13.33 5.18 -5.79
C ARG A 113 12.53 6.30 -5.11
N VAL A 114 11.30 6.03 -4.71
CA VAL A 114 10.41 7.00 -4.03
C VAL A 114 10.51 6.82 -2.51
N LYS A 115 11.12 5.73 -2.02
CA LYS A 115 11.39 5.50 -0.59
C LYS A 115 12.47 6.45 -0.09
N GLU A 116 13.54 6.65 -0.85
CA GLU A 116 14.54 7.71 -0.57
C GLU A 116 13.88 9.10 -0.53
N ALA A 117 13.03 9.42 -1.51
CA ALA A 117 12.33 10.72 -1.55
C ALA A 117 11.31 10.90 -0.39
N ALA A 118 10.70 9.81 0.08
CA ALA A 118 9.78 9.83 1.22
C ALA A 118 10.51 9.86 2.57
N GLU A 119 11.66 9.21 2.69
CA GLU A 119 12.55 9.28 3.86
C GLU A 119 13.14 10.69 4.01
N ASP A 120 13.61 11.30 2.92
CA ASP A 120 14.06 12.70 2.91
C ASP A 120 12.93 13.66 3.35
N LEU A 121 11.72 13.50 2.80
CA LEU A 121 10.56 14.30 3.20
C LEU A 121 10.18 14.12 4.67
N LEU A 122 10.24 12.91 5.21
CA LEU A 122 9.97 12.64 6.62
C LEU A 122 11.06 13.20 7.54
N GLN A 123 12.32 13.16 7.10
CA GLN A 123 13.44 13.73 7.83
C GLN A 123 13.36 15.24 7.86
N ASP A 124 12.95 15.87 6.76
CA ASP A 124 12.68 17.30 6.66
C ASP A 124 11.50 17.70 7.54
N PHE A 125 10.39 16.96 7.52
CA PHE A 125 9.24 17.24 8.40
C PHE A 125 9.59 17.09 9.88
N LYS A 126 10.37 16.07 10.24
CA LYS A 126 10.85 15.87 11.61
C LYS A 126 11.78 17.00 12.04
N THR A 127 12.66 17.45 11.14
CA THR A 127 13.56 18.58 11.39
C THR A 127 12.78 19.89 11.56
N VAL A 128 11.79 20.16 10.70
CA VAL A 128 10.91 21.34 10.80
C VAL A 128 10.10 21.32 12.09
N LEU A 129 9.58 20.16 12.51
CA LEU A 129 8.87 20.00 13.78
C LEU A 129 9.80 20.25 14.98
N ILE A 130 11.02 19.72 14.96
CA ILE A 130 12.00 19.92 16.04
C ILE A 130 12.46 21.38 16.08
N VAL A 131 12.78 21.99 14.94
CA VAL A 131 13.18 23.40 14.86
C VAL A 131 12.04 24.31 15.29
N GLY A 132 10.81 24.03 14.86
CA GLY A 132 9.62 24.75 15.30
C GLY A 132 9.37 24.63 16.80
N LEU A 133 9.54 23.43 17.37
CA LEU A 133 9.42 23.20 18.81
C LEU A 133 10.53 23.92 19.59
N CYS A 134 11.78 23.87 19.12
CA CYS A 134 12.91 24.58 19.71
C CYS A 134 12.73 26.10 19.63
N ALA A 135 12.28 26.63 18.49
CA ALA A 135 11.99 28.06 18.31
C ALA A 135 10.83 28.50 19.21
N PHE A 136 9.78 27.69 19.35
CA PHE A 136 8.67 27.95 20.26
C PHE A 136 9.12 27.95 21.73
N ILE A 137 9.94 26.98 22.14
CA ILE A 137 10.50 26.91 23.50
C ILE A 137 11.43 28.11 23.75
N ALA A 138 12.30 28.46 22.80
CA ALA A 138 13.19 29.62 22.93
C ALA A 138 12.40 30.94 23.01
N TRP A 139 11.36 31.11 22.20
CA TRP A 139 10.46 32.25 22.29
C TRP A 139 9.69 32.28 23.62
N LYS A 140 9.22 31.14 24.13
CA LYS A 140 8.52 31.08 25.42
C LYS A 140 9.44 31.35 26.61
N THR A 141 10.70 30.95 26.52
CA THR A 141 11.67 31.05 27.63
C THR A 141 12.42 32.39 27.63
N PHE A 142 12.72 32.95 26.46
CA PHE A 142 13.50 34.19 26.29
C PHE A 142 12.72 35.32 25.62
N GLY A 143 11.48 35.09 25.17
CA GLY A 143 10.65 36.11 24.52
C GLY A 143 10.39 37.31 25.42
N ASP A 144 10.19 37.11 26.72
CA ASP A 144 10.05 38.22 27.68
C ASP A 144 11.34 39.04 27.85
N TYR A 145 12.51 38.41 27.64
CA TYR A 145 13.82 39.07 27.68
C TYR A 145 14.13 39.84 26.39
N ILE A 146 13.67 39.33 25.23
CA ILE A 146 13.89 39.95 23.90
C ILE A 146 12.84 41.03 23.58
N LEU A 147 11.57 40.84 23.96
CA LEU A 147 10.48 41.80 23.74
C LEU A 147 10.50 42.98 24.71
N GLY A 148 11.43 43.00 25.67
CA GLY A 148 11.68 44.17 26.51
C GLY A 148 10.40 44.71 27.17
N LYS A 149 9.57 43.84 27.77
CA LYS A 149 8.52 44.30 28.68
C LYS A 149 9.19 44.85 29.94
N ARG A 150 9.58 46.13 29.86
CA ARG A 150 9.88 46.95 31.02
C ARG A 150 8.71 46.86 31.99
N ARG A 151 9.01 46.57 33.26
CA ARG A 151 8.23 47.08 34.37
C ARG A 151 8.19 48.61 34.31
#